data_AF-A0A5A5TIZ1-F1
#
_entry.id   AF-A0A5A5TIZ1-F1
#
_cell.length_a   1.000
_cell.length_b   1.000
_cell.length_c   1.000
_cell.angle_alpha   90.00
_cell.angle_beta   90.00
_cell.angle_gamma   90.00
#
_symmetry.space_group_name_H-M   'P 1'
#
loop_
_entity.id
_entity.type
_entity.pdbx_description
1 polymer ?
#
loop_
_entity_poly.entity_id
_entity_poly.type
_entity_poly.pdbx_seq_one_letter_code
_entity_poly.pdbx_strand_id
1 'polypeptide(L)' 'MYGFTNLPRRKANAKRLLELNQKHWFIENRLHYRRDVTLGEDACQVRVNGAPQVLAALNGEILALMDYLGVSNVAS' A
#
# COMPACT_ATOMS: atom_id res chain seq x y z
N MET A 1 11.63 -11.03 11.92
CA MET A 1 10.55 -11.36 10.97
C MET A 1 10.74 -12.80 10.52
N TYR A 2 9.74 -13.67 10.69
CA TYR A 2 9.75 -15.04 10.15
C TYR A 2 8.77 -15.10 8.98
N GLY A 3 9.11 -15.81 7.90
CA GLY A 3 8.30 -15.88 6.69
C GLY A 3 7.99 -17.32 6.30
N PHE A 4 6.76 -17.58 5.89
CA PHE A 4 6.33 -18.86 5.33
C PHE A 4 6.08 -18.69 3.83
N THR A 5 6.50 -19.66 3.02
CA THR A 5 6.28 -19.64 1.58
C THR A 5 6.00 -21.05 1.07
N ASN A 6 5.12 -21.17 0.09
CA ASN A 6 4.88 -22.41 -0.64
C ASN A 6 5.88 -22.59 -1.81
N LEU A 7 6.84 -21.66 -1.98
CA LEU A 7 7.86 -21.80 -3.01
C LEU A 7 8.74 -23.02 -2.72
N PRO A 8 9.00 -23.88 -3.73
CA PRO A 8 9.91 -25.00 -3.55
C PRO A 8 11.33 -24.49 -3.25
N ARG A 9 12.10 -25.25 -2.48
CA ARG A 9 13.44 -24.84 -1.97
C ARG A 9 14.39 -24.35 -3.08
N ARG A 10 14.29 -24.91 -4.28
CA ARG A 10 15.06 -24.50 -5.48
C ARG A 10 14.74 -23.07 -5.96
N LYS A 11 13.53 -22.57 -5.71
CA LYS A 11 13.06 -21.22 -6.05
C LYS A 11 13.13 -20.24 -4.87
N ALA A 12 13.37 -20.74 -3.65
CA ALA A 12 13.41 -19.96 -2.42
C ALA A 12 14.85 -19.67 -1.96
N ASN A 13 15.73 -19.30 -2.89
CA ASN A 13 17.07 -18.84 -2.50
C ASN A 13 16.98 -17.49 -1.76
N ALA A 14 17.98 -17.21 -0.91
CA ALA A 14 17.95 -16.04 -0.01
C ALA A 14 17.77 -14.71 -0.76
N LYS A 15 18.47 -14.53 -1.89
CA LYS A 15 18.36 -13.32 -2.71
C LYS A 15 16.93 -13.12 -3.22
N ARG A 16 16.31 -14.19 -3.74
CA ARG A 16 14.93 -14.12 -4.25
C ARG A 16 13.92 -13.82 -3.15
N LEU A 17 14.09 -14.43 -1.97
CA LEU A 17 13.20 -14.17 -0.84
C LEU A 17 13.31 -12.71 -0.38
N LEU A 18 14.52 -12.14 -0.36
CA LEU A 18 14.72 -10.73 -0.05
C LEU A 18 14.06 -9.82 -1.09
N GLU A 19 14.23 -10.09 -2.39
CA GLU A 19 13.57 -9.34 -3.47
C GLU A 19 12.05 -9.36 -3.33
N LEU A 20 11.46 -10.52 -3.01
CA LEU A 20 10.02 -10.65 -2.79
C LEU A 20 9.56 -9.87 -1.56
N ASN A 21 10.31 -9.94 -0.46
CA ASN A 21 10.01 -9.20 0.76
C ASN A 21 10.08 -7.69 0.53
N GLN A 22 11.10 -7.20 -0.16
CA GLN A 22 11.23 -5.78 -0.53
C GLN A 22 10.10 -5.31 -1.44
N LYS A 23 9.73 -6.10 -2.46
CA LYS A 23 8.60 -5.78 -3.35
C LYS A 23 7.26 -5.78 -2.61
N HIS A 24 7.09 -6.66 -1.64
CA HIS A 24 5.90 -6.67 -0.80
C HIS A 24 5.82 -5.38 0.04
N TRP A 25 6.91 -5.02 0.73
CA TRP A 25 6.98 -3.76 1.49
C TRP A 25 6.85 -2.51 0.62
N PHE A 26 7.23 -2.58 -0.65
CA PHE A 26 7.00 -1.48 -1.58
C PHE A 26 5.51 -1.19 -1.79
N ILE A 27 4.65 -2.20 -1.75
CA ILE A 27 3.18 -2.00 -1.82
C ILE A 27 2.71 -1.25 -0.58
N GLU A 28 3.17 -1.66 0.60
CA GLU A 28 2.84 -0.99 1.88
C GLU A 28 3.25 0.48 1.87
N ASN A 29 4.49 0.76 1.53
CA ASN A 29 5.00 2.13 1.51
C ASN A 29 4.37 2.99 0.40
N ARG A 30 4.06 2.40 -0.77
CA ARG A 30 3.53 3.18 -1.90
C ARG A 30 2.02 3.41 -1.78
N LEU A 31 1.26 2.43 -1.29
CA LEU A 31 -0.20 2.53 -1.23
C LEU A 31 -0.66 2.87 0.18
N HIS A 32 -0.37 2.02 1.16
CA HIS A 32 -0.92 2.12 2.51
C HIS A 32 -0.46 3.39 3.22
N TYR A 33 0.84 3.68 3.22
CA TYR A 33 1.36 4.91 3.84
C TYR A 33 0.73 6.19 3.27
N ARG A 34 0.55 6.27 1.94
CA ARG A 34 -0.08 7.44 1.30
C ARG A 34 -1.56 7.58 1.66
N ARG A 35 -2.27 6.47 1.84
CA ARG A 35 -3.66 6.50 2.30
C ARG A 35 -3.76 6.95 3.74
N ASP A 36 -3.03 6.28 4.62
CA ASP A 36 -3.17 6.42 6.05
C ASP A 36 -2.65 7.78 6.52
N VAL A 37 -1.49 8.20 6.00
CA VAL A 37 -0.81 9.42 6.42
C VAL A 37 -1.09 10.59 5.49
N THR A 38 -0.79 10.48 4.19
CA THR A 38 -0.93 11.61 3.26
C THR A 38 -2.39 12.01 3.05
N LEU A 39 -3.29 11.04 2.87
CA LEU A 39 -4.73 11.27 2.75
C LEU A 39 -5.46 11.24 4.10
N GLY A 40 -4.73 11.00 5.20
CA GLY A 40 -5.25 11.05 6.57
C GLY A 40 -6.33 10.01 6.86
N GLU A 41 -6.34 8.89 6.14
CA GLU A 41 -7.36 7.83 6.31
C GLU A 41 -7.36 7.30 7.76
N ASP A 42 -6.20 7.19 8.40
CA ASP A 42 -6.05 6.73 9.79
C ASP A 42 -6.62 7.73 10.82
N ALA A 43 -6.56 9.03 10.50
CA ALA A 43 -7.09 10.09 11.35
C ALA A 43 -8.59 10.34 11.11
N CYS A 44 -9.17 9.74 10.06
CA CYS A 44 -10.56 9.97 9.68
C CYS A 44 -11.53 9.29 10.66
N GLN A 45 -12.41 10.08 11.28
CA GLN A 45 -13.39 9.59 12.26
C GLN A 45 -14.83 9.48 11.70
N VAL A 46 -14.99 9.51 10.38
CA VAL A 46 -16.30 9.40 9.75
C VAL A 46 -16.88 8.00 10.00
N ARG A 47 -18.09 7.94 10.59
CA ARG A 47 -18.76 6.67 10.98
C ARG A 47 -20.16 6.51 10.38
N VAL A 48 -20.54 7.38 9.46
CA VAL A 48 -21.84 7.30 8.77
C VAL A 48 -21.85 6.05 7.89
N ASN A 49 -22.98 5.33 7.86
CA ASN A 49 -23.11 4.09 7.10
C ASN A 49 -22.68 4.29 5.63
N GLY A 50 -21.76 3.46 5.15
CA GLY A 50 -21.22 3.49 3.78
C GLY A 50 -20.14 4.55 3.52
N ALA A 51 -20.00 5.56 4.39
CA ALA A 51 -19.03 6.65 4.18
C ALA A 51 -17.57 6.19 4.24
N PRO A 52 -17.13 5.28 5.15
CA PRO A 52 -15.78 4.73 5.12
C PRO A 52 -15.45 4.04 3.80
N GLN A 53 -16.39 3.28 3.22
CA GLN A 53 -16.19 2.59 1.95
C GLN A 53 -16.08 3.57 0.78
N VAL A 54 -16.91 4.61 0.76
CA VAL A 54 -16.84 5.67 -0.26
C VAL A 54 -15.52 6.43 -0.18
N LEU A 55 -15.09 6.81 1.02
CA LEU A 55 -13.80 7.48 1.24
C LEU A 55 -12.63 6.59 0.82
N ALA A 56 -12.67 5.29 1.16
CA ALA A 56 -11.66 4.34 0.74
C ALA A 56 -11.56 4.18 -0.79
N ALA A 57 -12.70 4.27 -1.51
CA ALA A 57 -12.72 4.24 -2.97
C ALA A 57 -12.15 5.53 -3.57
N LEU A 58 -12.59 6.69 -3.08
CA LEU A 58 -12.10 8.01 -3.50
C LEU A 58 -10.59 8.17 -3.28
N ASN A 59 -10.08 7.76 -2.12
CA ASN A 59 -8.65 7.76 -1.84
C ASN A 59 -7.89 6.90 -2.85
N GLY A 60 -8.40 5.71 -3.17
CA GLY A 60 -7.83 4.86 -4.21
C GLY A 60 -7.78 5.53 -5.59
N GLU A 61 -8.85 6.20 -5.99
CA GLU A 61 -8.92 6.94 -7.27
C GLU A 61 -7.95 8.11 -7.31
N ILE A 62 -7.86 8.89 -6.23
CA ILE A 62 -6.90 10.00 -6.13
C ILE A 62 -5.46 9.50 -6.29
N LEU A 63 -5.11 8.39 -5.62
CA LEU A 63 -3.77 7.81 -5.73
C LEU A 63 -3.50 7.30 -7.15
N ALA A 64 -4.49 6.68 -7.80
CA ALA A 64 -4.37 6.21 -9.18
C ALA A 64 -4.16 7.38 -10.17
N LEU A 65 -4.86 8.51 -9.96
CA LEU A 65 -4.69 9.72 -10.75
C LEU A 65 -3.31 10.36 -10.54
N MET A 66 -2.84 10.44 -9.30
CA MET A 66 -1.49 10.91 -8.99
C MET A 66 -0.43 10.05 -9.69
N ASP A 67 -0.60 8.73 -9.66
CA ASP A 67 0.30 7.79 -10.35
C ASP A 67 0.24 7.98 -11.89
N TYR A 68 -0.95 8.19 -12.46
CA TYR A 68 -1.14 8.47 -13.88
C TYR A 68 -0.46 9.78 -14.31
N LEU A 69 -0.51 10.80 -13.47
CA LEU A 69 0.11 12.11 -13.71
C LEU A 69 1.61 12.14 -13.37
N GLY A 70 2.18 11.04 -12.88
CA GLY A 70 3.59 10.97 -12.49
C GLY A 70 3.94 11.76 -11.21
N VAL A 71 2.95 12.07 -10.38
CA VAL A 71 3.14 12.77 -9.10
C VAL A 71 3.68 11.77 -8.09
N SER A 72 4.98 11.82 -7.85
CA SER A 72 5.70 10.86 -7.01
C SER A 72 5.74 11.23 -5.53
N ASN A 73 5.43 12.48 -5.17
CA ASN A 73 5.49 12.94 -3.79
C ASN A 73 4.45 14.04 -3.53
N VAL A 74 3.61 13.81 -2.54
CA VAL A 74 2.63 14.77 -2.00
C VAL A 74 2.67 14.70 -0.47
N ALA A 75 3.87 14.61 0.12
CA ALA A 75 4.03 14.54 1.57
C ALA A 75 3.41 15.77 2.25
N SER A 76 2.71 15.50 3.35
CA SER A 76 2.07 16.47 4.23
C SER A 76 3.08 17.24 5.08
#